data_AF-A0A966K8D8-F1
#
_entry.id   AF-A0A966K8D8-F1
#
_cell.length_a   1.000
_cell.length_b   1.000
_cell.length_c   1.000
_cell.angle_alpha   90.00
_cell.angle_beta   90.00
_cell.angle_gamma   90.00
#
_symmetry.space_group_name_H-M   'P 1'
#
loop_
_entity.id
_entity.type
_entity.pdbx_description
1 polymer ?
#
loop_
_entity_poly.entity_id
_entity_poly.type
_entity_poly.pdbx_seq_one_letter_code
_entity_poly.pdbx_strand_id
1 'polypeptide(L)'
;MTCGHRRGLNSTINGSVYVWNCEQRRFCTENDHGRKLMDGSVMAVCDTCVLHTGRQSGQQKKLTIGMAYYRDWPGLWATIQSIRLNHQGAEDQIEIVVIDNDPAGKPNEPGEKNHSFKAKQLCEKVGAKYEHFVDVHGTAAAKGRVFDVASCDWVMVVDCHVLFPSLTLELFLGWIGQQPDDCKDLIQGPLIGDGGIDDLIGTHMRPEWGSLMYGQWSVDP
;
A
#
# COMPACT_ATOMS: atom_id res chain seq x y z
N MET A 1 -2.05 32.10 -34.68
CA MET A 1 -3.51 31.87 -34.52
C MET A 1 -3.87 32.17 -33.08
N THR A 2 -4.77 33.11 -32.87
CA THR A 2 -5.10 33.72 -31.58
C THR A 2 -5.93 32.79 -30.70
N CYS A 3 -5.46 32.57 -29.46
CA CYS A 3 -6.19 31.80 -28.45
C CYS A 3 -7.33 32.68 -27.88
N GLY A 4 -8.56 32.43 -28.33
CA GLY A 4 -9.73 33.15 -27.87
C GLY A 4 -10.12 32.73 -26.45
N HIS A 5 -10.01 33.67 -25.51
CA HIS A 5 -10.67 33.62 -24.21
C HIS A 5 -12.18 33.40 -24.39
N ARG A 6 -12.71 32.24 -23.96
CA ARG A 6 -14.14 32.10 -23.66
C ARG A 6 -14.33 31.71 -22.20
N ARG A 7 -15.22 32.49 -21.59
CA ARG A 7 -15.65 32.55 -20.18
C ARG A 7 -15.80 31.17 -19.55
N GLY A 8 -15.20 31.02 -18.38
CA GLY A 8 -15.34 29.84 -17.53
C GLY A 8 -16.79 29.65 -17.09
N LEU A 9 -17.31 28.46 -17.33
CA LEU A 9 -18.41 27.89 -16.56
C LEU A 9 -17.81 27.45 -15.23
N ASN A 10 -18.09 28.21 -14.17
CA ASN A 10 -17.87 27.77 -12.80
C ASN A 10 -18.83 26.62 -12.51
N SER A 11 -18.35 25.39 -12.60
CA SER A 11 -18.91 24.28 -11.84
C SER A 11 -18.00 24.05 -10.63
N THR A 12 -18.60 24.14 -9.45
CA THR A 12 -18.01 23.68 -8.18
C THR A 12 -17.79 22.18 -8.28
N ILE A 13 -16.56 21.76 -8.61
CA ILE A 13 -16.16 20.35 -8.63
C ILE A 13 -15.41 20.07 -7.33
N ASN A 14 -15.97 19.17 -6.52
CA ASN A 14 -15.33 18.59 -5.34
C ASN A 14 -13.96 18.01 -5.71
N GLY A 15 -12.88 18.55 -5.15
CA GLY A 15 -11.67 17.82 -4.73
C GLY A 15 -10.90 16.96 -5.74
N SER A 16 -11.14 17.04 -7.04
CA SER A 16 -10.38 16.29 -8.05
C SER A 16 -9.41 17.20 -8.81
N VAL A 17 -8.12 16.87 -8.75
CA VAL A 17 -7.08 17.52 -9.57
C VAL A 17 -7.15 16.93 -10.97
N TYR A 18 -7.45 17.75 -11.97
CA TYR A 18 -7.40 17.38 -13.37
C TYR A 18 -6.18 18.06 -14.02
N VAL A 19 -5.13 17.30 -14.32
CA VAL A 19 -4.01 17.77 -15.12
C VAL A 19 -4.23 17.31 -16.56
N TRP A 20 -4.51 18.25 -17.46
CA TRP A 20 -4.62 17.98 -18.89
C TRP A 20 -3.36 18.49 -19.60
N ASN A 21 -2.57 17.59 -20.20
CA ASN A 21 -1.51 18.01 -21.11
C ASN A 21 -2.15 18.46 -22.45
N CYS A 22 -1.70 19.59 -23.00
CA CYS A 22 -2.19 20.19 -24.24
C CYS A 22 -2.11 19.24 -25.45
N GLU A 23 -1.19 18.28 -25.45
CA GLU A 23 -1.08 17.26 -26.50
C GLU A 23 -2.17 16.17 -26.43
N GLN A 24 -2.65 15.81 -25.22
CA GLN A 24 -3.75 14.85 -25.05
C GLN A 24 -5.09 15.39 -25.56
N ARG A 25 -5.25 16.71 -25.67
CA ARG A 25 -6.44 17.33 -26.28
C ARG A 25 -6.56 17.05 -27.77
N ARG A 26 -5.45 16.97 -28.52
CA ARG A 26 -5.51 16.74 -29.97
C ARG A 26 -5.88 15.31 -30.32
N PHE A 27 -5.36 14.34 -29.58
CA PHE A 27 -5.64 12.92 -29.82
C PHE A 27 -7.10 12.54 -29.58
N CYS A 28 -7.75 13.16 -28.59
CA CYS A 28 -9.12 12.85 -28.23
C CYS A 28 -10.18 13.61 -29.04
N THR A 29 -9.83 14.61 -29.86
CA THR A 29 -10.83 15.40 -30.62
C THR A 29 -10.98 14.99 -32.08
N GLU A 30 -10.02 14.27 -32.65
CA GLU A 30 -9.96 14.00 -34.10
C GLU A 30 -10.51 12.63 -34.52
N ASN A 31 -10.78 11.72 -33.58
CA ASN A 31 -11.46 10.46 -33.87
C ASN A 31 -12.93 10.53 -33.44
N ASP A 32 -13.85 9.97 -34.23
CA ASP A 32 -15.30 9.93 -33.95
C ASP A 32 -15.67 9.30 -32.59
N HIS A 33 -14.73 8.58 -31.97
CA HIS A 33 -14.86 7.98 -30.64
C HIS A 33 -14.64 8.98 -29.50
N GLY A 34 -14.01 10.12 -29.79
CA GLY A 34 -13.69 11.18 -28.82
C GLY A 34 -14.88 12.05 -28.40
N ARG A 35 -15.98 12.03 -29.16
CA ARG A 35 -17.19 12.78 -28.81
C ARG A 35 -17.95 12.20 -27.61
N LYS A 36 -17.68 10.95 -27.21
CA LYS A 36 -18.30 10.32 -26.03
C LYS A 36 -17.62 10.65 -24.70
N LEU A 37 -16.51 11.39 -24.70
CA LEU A 37 -15.76 11.72 -23.48
C LEU A 37 -16.35 12.89 -22.66
N MET A 38 -17.33 13.62 -23.19
CA MET A 38 -17.79 14.89 -22.59
C MET A 38 -18.92 14.76 -21.55
N ASP A 39 -19.55 13.59 -21.40
CA ASP A 39 -20.69 13.41 -20.50
C ASP A 39 -20.38 12.63 -19.20
N GLY A 40 -19.12 12.22 -19.02
CA GLY A 40 -18.68 11.50 -17.82
C GLY A 40 -19.33 10.12 -17.64
N SER A 41 -20.04 9.59 -18.65
CA SER A 41 -20.75 8.32 -18.53
C SER A 41 -19.93 7.10 -18.91
N VAL A 42 -18.76 7.28 -19.54
CA VAL A 42 -17.86 6.16 -19.90
C VAL A 42 -16.40 6.61 -19.85
N MET A 43 -15.63 6.11 -18.88
CA MET A 43 -14.17 6.14 -18.97
C MET A 43 -13.78 5.25 -20.16
N ALA A 44 -13.36 5.87 -21.27
CA ALA A 44 -12.95 5.14 -22.46
C ALA A 44 -11.73 4.28 -22.12
N VAL A 45 -11.91 2.96 -22.21
CA VAL A 45 -10.80 2.02 -22.33
C VAL A 45 -10.15 2.33 -23.68
N CYS A 46 -8.97 2.95 -23.62
CA CYS A 46 -8.14 3.16 -24.79
C CYS A 46 -7.39 1.85 -25.06
N ASP A 47 -7.66 1.18 -26.18
CA ASP A 47 -6.98 -0.08 -26.54
C ASP A 47 -5.46 0.08 -26.74
N THR A 48 -4.96 1.31 -26.87
CA THR A 48 -3.51 1.64 -26.88
C THR A 48 -2.96 2.05 -25.51
N CYS A 49 -3.83 2.28 -24.52
CA CYS A 49 -3.51 2.51 -23.11
C CYS A 49 -4.21 1.44 -22.26
N VAL A 50 -3.97 0.18 -22.60
CA VAL A 50 -4.20 -0.92 -21.67
C VAL A 50 -3.19 -0.72 -20.53
N LEU A 51 -3.53 0.14 -19.57
CA LEU A 51 -3.15 -0.11 -18.20
C LEU A 51 -3.63 -1.53 -17.95
N HIS A 52 -2.69 -2.47 -17.85
CA HIS A 52 -2.95 -3.87 -17.53
C HIS A 52 -3.64 -3.92 -16.15
N THR A 53 -4.93 -3.63 -16.13
CA THR A 53 -5.85 -3.75 -15.00
C THR A 53 -6.58 -5.09 -15.06
N GLY A 54 -6.13 -5.98 -15.94
CA GLY A 54 -6.56 -7.37 -15.99
C GLY A 54 -5.91 -8.14 -14.85
N ARG A 55 -6.59 -8.19 -13.70
CA ARG A 55 -6.33 -9.16 -12.62
C ARG A 55 -6.30 -10.56 -13.23
N GLN A 56 -5.11 -11.13 -13.45
CA GLN A 56 -5.00 -12.53 -13.84
C GLN A 56 -5.37 -13.39 -12.64
N SER A 57 -6.65 -13.77 -12.57
CA SER A 57 -7.14 -14.71 -11.57
C SER A 57 -6.51 -16.08 -11.81
N GLY A 58 -5.41 -16.38 -11.11
CA GLY A 58 -4.73 -17.67 -11.22
C GLY A 58 -3.27 -17.68 -10.76
N GLN A 59 -2.62 -16.52 -10.64
CA GLN A 59 -1.27 -16.48 -10.09
C GLN A 59 -1.31 -16.61 -8.56
N GLN A 60 -0.61 -17.61 -8.02
CA GLN A 60 -0.47 -17.79 -6.59
C GLN A 60 0.21 -16.55 -5.99
N LYS A 61 -0.38 -16.01 -4.93
CA LYS A 61 0.25 -14.93 -4.17
C LYS A 61 1.55 -15.45 -3.56
N LYS A 62 2.63 -14.69 -3.74
CA LYS A 62 3.99 -15.06 -3.32
C LYS A 62 4.37 -14.48 -1.97
N LEU A 63 3.81 -13.32 -1.63
CA LEU A 63 4.19 -12.55 -0.45
C LEU A 63 2.97 -12.17 0.38
N THR A 64 2.98 -12.51 1.67
CA THR A 64 2.07 -11.93 2.65
C THR A 64 2.72 -10.73 3.32
N ILE A 65 2.08 -9.57 3.23
CA ILE A 65 2.42 -8.36 3.98
C ILE A 65 1.48 -8.27 5.18
N GLY A 66 2.02 -8.55 6.37
CA GLY A 66 1.26 -8.48 7.61
C GLY A 66 1.54 -7.23 8.40
N MET A 67 0.49 -6.65 8.95
CA MET A 67 0.53 -5.42 9.74
C MET A 67 -0.04 -5.68 11.13
N ALA A 68 0.75 -5.35 12.16
CA ALA A 68 0.22 -5.23 13.53
C ALA A 68 -0.45 -3.86 13.67
N TYR A 69 -1.75 -3.86 13.93
CA TYR A 69 -2.58 -2.66 14.05
C TYR A 69 -3.01 -2.44 15.51
N TYR A 70 -2.81 -1.20 15.97
CA TYR A 70 -3.19 -0.78 17.32
C TYR A 70 -3.59 0.69 17.31
N ARG A 71 -4.90 0.97 17.16
CA ARG A 71 -5.48 2.34 17.19
C ARG A 71 -4.92 3.37 16.20
N ASP A 72 -4.01 2.99 15.31
CA ASP A 72 -3.37 3.89 14.35
C ASP A 72 -4.05 3.83 12.97
N TRP A 73 -5.31 4.28 12.92
CA TRP A 73 -6.08 4.29 11.67
C TRP A 73 -5.40 5.10 10.54
N PRO A 74 -4.87 6.33 10.79
CA PRO A 74 -4.18 7.10 9.75
C PRO A 74 -2.94 6.38 9.20
N GLY A 75 -2.14 5.76 10.09
CA GLY A 75 -1.02 4.93 9.70
C GLY A 75 -1.46 3.80 8.77
N LEU A 76 -2.40 2.96 9.25
CA LEU A 76 -2.87 1.79 8.51
C LEU A 76 -3.38 2.17 7.11
N TRP A 77 -4.16 3.23 7.06
CA TRP A 77 -4.66 3.77 5.80
C TRP A 77 -3.51 4.22 4.89
N ALA A 78 -2.55 4.98 5.41
CA ALA A 78 -1.41 5.47 4.63
C ALA A 78 -0.53 4.32 4.11
N THR A 79 -0.25 3.30 4.92
CA THR A 79 0.50 2.11 4.51
C THR A 79 -0.20 1.35 3.39
N ILE A 80 -1.48 0.99 3.57
CA ILE A 80 -2.26 0.28 2.54
C ILE A 80 -2.35 1.11 1.26
N GLN A 81 -2.58 2.41 1.36
CA GLN A 81 -2.64 3.26 0.18
C GLN A 81 -1.28 3.43 -0.50
N SER A 82 -0.18 3.47 0.24
CA SER A 82 1.17 3.49 -0.35
C SER A 82 1.42 2.24 -1.19
N ILE A 83 1.05 1.04 -0.68
CA ILE A 83 1.11 -0.22 -1.42
C ILE A 83 0.31 -0.11 -2.73
N ARG A 84 -0.95 0.31 -2.66
CA ARG A 84 -1.85 0.32 -3.82
C ARG A 84 -1.51 1.39 -4.86
N LEU A 85 -1.04 2.56 -4.42
CA LEU A 85 -0.72 3.66 -5.34
C LEU A 85 0.65 3.46 -5.98
N ASN A 86 1.63 2.98 -5.22
CA ASN A 86 3.01 2.92 -5.66
C ASN A 86 3.40 1.55 -6.25
N HIS A 87 2.61 0.49 -6.01
CA HIS A 87 2.96 -0.89 -6.38
C HIS A 87 1.86 -1.64 -7.14
N GLN A 88 1.24 -0.97 -8.11
CA GLN A 88 0.15 -1.56 -8.91
C GLN A 88 0.59 -2.82 -9.66
N GLY A 89 1.87 -2.95 -10.00
CA GLY A 89 2.43 -4.12 -10.68
C GLY A 89 2.65 -5.33 -9.77
N ALA A 90 2.54 -5.17 -8.45
CA ALA A 90 2.72 -6.23 -7.46
C ALA A 90 1.40 -6.70 -6.82
N GLU A 91 0.28 -5.98 -7.02
CA GLU A 91 -0.99 -6.21 -6.30
C GLU A 91 -1.53 -7.65 -6.43
N ASP A 92 -1.31 -8.30 -7.57
CA ASP A 92 -1.76 -9.66 -7.85
C ASP A 92 -0.91 -10.75 -7.17
N GLN A 93 0.32 -10.43 -6.80
CA GLN A 93 1.28 -11.33 -6.17
C GLN A 93 1.32 -11.18 -4.63
N ILE A 94 0.59 -10.23 -4.06
CA ILE A 94 0.62 -9.94 -2.63
C ILE A 94 -0.69 -10.28 -1.92
N GLU A 95 -0.56 -10.71 -0.68
CA GLU A 95 -1.62 -10.80 0.31
C GLU A 95 -1.40 -9.72 1.37
N ILE A 96 -2.46 -9.02 1.76
CA ILE A 96 -2.41 -8.10 2.90
C ILE A 96 -3.16 -8.74 4.06
N VAL A 97 -2.53 -8.74 5.24
CA VAL A 97 -3.09 -9.21 6.52
C VAL A 97 -2.99 -8.10 7.54
N VAL A 98 -4.09 -7.81 8.23
CA VAL A 98 -4.11 -6.85 9.34
C VAL A 98 -4.57 -7.56 10.60
N ILE A 99 -3.72 -7.52 11.64
CA ILE A 99 -4.01 -8.08 12.96
C ILE A 99 -4.31 -6.92 13.91
N ASP A 100 -5.56 -6.83 14.37
CA ASP A 100 -6.01 -5.80 15.31
C ASP A 100 -5.87 -6.26 16.76
N ASN A 101 -4.97 -5.60 17.51
CA ASN A 101 -4.66 -5.94 18.91
C ASN A 101 -5.40 -5.07 19.94
N ASP A 102 -6.32 -4.20 19.51
CA ASP A 102 -7.17 -3.44 20.45
C ASP A 102 -8.57 -3.14 19.88
N PRO A 103 -9.36 -4.17 19.54
CA PRO A 103 -10.68 -3.97 18.94
C PRO A 103 -11.66 -3.20 19.83
N ALA A 104 -11.44 -3.19 21.14
CA ALA A 104 -12.26 -2.44 22.11
C ALA A 104 -11.91 -0.94 22.11
N GLY A 105 -10.69 -0.58 21.73
CA GLY A 105 -10.18 0.77 21.74
C GLY A 105 -10.28 1.44 23.10
N LYS A 106 -10.41 2.77 23.10
CA LYS A 106 -10.74 3.55 24.29
C LYS A 106 -12.14 4.13 24.16
N PRO A 107 -13.14 3.56 24.87
CA PRO A 107 -14.52 4.04 24.80
C PRO A 107 -14.68 5.52 25.18
N ASN A 108 -13.75 6.07 25.96
CA ASN A 108 -13.82 7.42 26.49
C ASN A 108 -13.06 8.47 25.63
N GLU A 109 -12.32 8.05 24.60
CA GLU A 109 -11.57 8.97 23.73
C GLU A 109 -12.36 9.26 22.43
N PRO A 110 -12.63 10.55 22.10
CA PRO A 110 -13.25 10.93 20.84
C PRO A 110 -12.38 10.48 19.65
N GLY A 111 -12.93 9.68 18.75
CA GLY A 111 -12.22 9.15 17.57
C GLY A 111 -11.82 7.67 17.68
N GLU A 112 -11.68 7.17 18.90
CA GLU A 112 -11.25 5.79 19.19
C GLU A 112 -12.40 4.76 19.13
N LYS A 113 -13.65 5.19 19.28
CA LYS A 113 -14.83 4.28 19.27
C LYS A 113 -15.00 3.46 17.99
N ASN A 114 -14.39 3.89 16.88
CA ASN A 114 -14.61 3.29 15.56
C ASN A 114 -13.31 2.93 14.82
N HIS A 115 -12.15 2.94 15.47
CA HIS A 115 -10.87 2.74 14.78
C HIS A 115 -10.81 1.34 14.14
N SER A 116 -11.19 0.28 14.85
CA SER A 116 -11.28 -1.10 14.33
C SER A 116 -12.34 -1.27 13.26
N PHE A 117 -13.49 -0.60 13.41
CA PHE A 117 -14.51 -0.60 12.37
C PHE A 117 -13.99 0.01 11.06
N LYS A 118 -13.25 1.12 11.13
CA LYS A 118 -12.60 1.74 9.96
C LYS A 118 -11.54 0.82 9.36
N ALA A 119 -10.69 0.21 10.19
CA ALA A 119 -9.68 -0.75 9.77
C ALA A 119 -10.29 -1.94 9.02
N LYS A 120 -11.33 -2.55 9.61
CA LYS A 120 -12.08 -3.65 8.99
C LYS A 120 -12.71 -3.22 7.66
N GLN A 121 -13.39 -2.06 7.63
CA GLN A 121 -14.02 -1.56 6.41
C GLN A 121 -12.99 -1.28 5.30
N LEU A 122 -11.79 -0.79 5.65
CA LEU A 122 -10.70 -0.63 4.70
C LEU A 122 -10.27 -1.98 4.12
N CYS A 123 -10.04 -2.95 5.00
CA CYS A 123 -9.60 -4.28 4.60
C CYS A 123 -10.61 -4.95 3.67
N GLU A 124 -11.91 -4.85 3.97
CA GLU A 124 -12.99 -5.33 3.10
C GLU A 124 -12.98 -4.65 1.73
N LYS A 125 -12.76 -3.32 1.67
CA LYS A 125 -12.71 -2.56 0.41
C LYS A 125 -11.52 -2.94 -0.47
N VAL A 126 -10.37 -3.25 0.13
CA VAL A 126 -9.15 -3.60 -0.62
C VAL A 126 -8.97 -5.10 -0.80
N GLY A 127 -9.82 -5.93 -0.20
CA GLY A 127 -9.71 -7.38 -0.23
C GLY A 127 -8.57 -7.94 0.65
N ALA A 128 -8.20 -7.24 1.72
CA ALA A 128 -7.23 -7.69 2.72
C ALA A 128 -7.90 -8.57 3.78
N LYS A 129 -7.13 -9.49 4.38
CA LYS A 129 -7.55 -10.24 5.57
C LYS A 129 -7.48 -9.33 6.79
N TYR A 130 -8.49 -9.41 7.64
CA TYR A 130 -8.56 -8.67 8.90
C TYR A 130 -8.97 -9.61 10.02
N GLU A 131 -8.20 -9.63 11.11
CA GLU A 131 -8.44 -10.48 12.27
C GLU A 131 -8.34 -9.68 13.56
N HIS A 132 -9.27 -9.93 14.49
CA HIS A 132 -9.13 -9.48 15.88
C HIS A 132 -8.26 -10.46 16.64
N PHE A 133 -7.26 -9.95 17.35
CA PHE A 133 -6.37 -10.75 18.16
C PHE A 133 -6.16 -10.10 19.53
N VAL A 134 -6.90 -10.57 20.53
CA VAL A 134 -6.93 -9.99 21.89
C VAL A 134 -6.31 -10.90 22.95
N ASP A 135 -5.90 -12.11 22.57
CA ASP A 135 -5.45 -13.13 23.52
C ASP A 135 -4.15 -12.73 24.22
N VAL A 136 -3.26 -12.01 23.52
CA VAL A 136 -1.99 -11.53 24.05
C VAL A 136 -1.75 -10.09 23.61
N HIS A 137 -1.69 -9.19 24.58
CA HIS A 137 -1.38 -7.78 24.33
C HIS A 137 0.12 -7.57 24.05
N GLY A 138 0.41 -6.73 23.05
CA GLY A 138 1.76 -6.36 22.64
C GLY A 138 2.02 -6.55 21.15
N THR A 139 2.88 -5.71 20.59
CA THR A 139 3.20 -5.72 19.15
C THR A 139 3.82 -7.04 18.71
N ALA A 140 4.66 -7.66 19.53
CA ALA A 140 5.29 -8.95 19.21
C ALA A 140 4.29 -10.08 18.97
N ALA A 141 3.22 -10.15 19.76
CA ALA A 141 2.22 -11.20 19.62
C ALA A 141 1.36 -11.02 18.36
N ALA A 142 0.96 -9.78 18.07
CA ALA A 142 0.26 -9.46 16.83
C ALA A 142 1.13 -9.73 15.58
N LYS A 143 2.43 -9.42 15.64
CA LYS A 143 3.41 -9.76 14.60
C LYS A 143 3.59 -11.27 14.44
N GLY A 144 3.61 -12.02 15.54
CA GLY A 144 3.62 -13.48 15.51
C GLY A 144 2.38 -14.06 14.84
N ARG A 145 1.20 -13.52 15.15
CA ARG A 145 -0.07 -13.96 14.58
C ARG A 145 -0.14 -13.84 13.06
N VAL A 146 0.57 -12.87 12.47
CA VAL A 146 0.69 -12.76 11.01
C VAL A 146 1.19 -14.07 10.40
N PHE A 147 2.22 -14.70 10.98
CA PHE A 147 2.78 -15.93 10.44
C PHE A 147 1.79 -17.09 10.46
N ASP A 148 0.93 -17.16 11.48
CA ASP A 148 -0.08 -18.23 11.60
C ASP A 148 -1.18 -18.13 10.53
N VAL A 149 -1.48 -16.92 10.05
CA VAL A 149 -2.61 -16.67 9.12
C VAL A 149 -2.16 -16.36 7.70
N ALA A 150 -0.86 -16.19 7.50
CA ALA A 150 -0.24 -16.03 6.20
C ALA A 150 -0.50 -17.26 5.33
N SER A 151 -0.75 -17.02 4.04
CA SER A 151 -0.99 -18.10 3.07
C SER A 151 0.08 -18.21 1.99
N CYS A 152 1.07 -17.31 2.02
CA CYS A 152 2.17 -17.26 1.06
C CYS A 152 3.45 -17.81 1.67
N ASP A 153 4.38 -18.25 0.83
CA ASP A 153 5.68 -18.80 1.25
C ASP A 153 6.57 -17.73 1.90
N TRP A 154 6.49 -16.48 1.42
CA TRP A 154 7.19 -15.35 1.99
C TRP A 154 6.25 -14.50 2.85
N VAL A 155 6.74 -14.07 4.02
CA VAL A 155 6.02 -13.20 4.95
C VAL A 155 6.86 -11.98 5.29
N MET A 156 6.34 -10.80 5.02
CA MET A 156 6.90 -9.51 5.39
C MET A 156 6.03 -8.91 6.49
N VAL A 157 6.62 -8.68 7.67
CA VAL A 157 5.92 -8.09 8.81
C VAL A 157 6.35 -6.63 8.96
N VAL A 158 5.38 -5.72 8.90
CA VAL A 158 5.61 -4.27 9.03
C VAL A 158 4.74 -3.66 10.11
N ASP A 159 5.14 -2.51 10.62
CA ASP A 159 4.25 -1.68 11.42
C ASP A 159 3.20 -1.04 10.51
N CYS A 160 2.02 -0.79 11.07
CA CYS A 160 0.88 -0.29 10.29
C CYS A 160 1.04 1.14 9.75
N HIS A 161 2.16 1.84 10.02
CA HIS A 161 2.46 3.19 9.50
C HIS A 161 3.72 3.24 8.62
N VAL A 162 4.21 2.09 8.13
CA VAL A 162 5.33 2.05 7.19
C VAL A 162 4.87 2.49 5.80
N LEU A 163 5.55 3.45 5.19
CA LEU A 163 5.33 3.84 3.80
C LEU A 163 6.28 3.07 2.88
N PHE A 164 5.75 2.57 1.78
CA PHE A 164 6.57 1.92 0.75
C PHE A 164 6.92 2.91 -0.36
N PRO A 165 8.22 3.21 -0.57
CA PRO A 165 8.67 3.94 -1.75
C PRO A 165 8.33 3.18 -3.03
N SER A 166 8.16 3.88 -4.15
CA SER A 166 7.84 3.25 -5.43
C SER A 166 8.83 2.13 -5.81
N LEU A 167 8.32 1.06 -6.42
CA LEU A 167 9.08 -0.11 -6.88
C LEU A 167 9.69 -1.03 -5.81
N THR A 168 9.66 -0.68 -4.53
CA THR A 168 10.14 -1.55 -3.43
C THR A 168 9.56 -2.97 -3.49
N LEU A 169 8.25 -3.14 -3.64
CA LEU A 169 7.64 -4.48 -3.66
C LEU A 169 7.95 -5.25 -4.94
N GLU A 170 7.99 -4.58 -6.09
CA GLU A 170 8.35 -5.19 -7.37
C GLU A 170 9.79 -5.70 -7.35
N LEU A 171 10.73 -4.90 -6.84
CA LEU A 171 12.14 -5.29 -6.70
C LEU A 171 12.26 -6.47 -5.73
N PHE A 172 11.55 -6.43 -4.60
CA PHE A 172 11.59 -7.51 -3.63
C PHE A 172 10.99 -8.82 -4.16
N LEU A 173 9.85 -8.75 -4.87
CA LEU A 173 9.26 -9.92 -5.54
C LEU A 173 10.17 -10.46 -6.65
N GLY A 174 10.86 -9.58 -7.38
CA GLY A 174 11.86 -9.95 -8.37
C GLY A 174 13.06 -10.67 -7.74
N TRP A 175 13.47 -10.25 -6.54
CA TRP A 175 14.51 -10.92 -5.76
C TRP A 175 14.02 -12.27 -5.22
N ILE A 176 12.79 -12.36 -4.70
CA ILE A 176 12.15 -13.62 -4.26
C ILE A 176 12.16 -14.64 -5.40
N GLY A 177 11.81 -14.23 -6.61
CA GLY A 177 11.78 -15.11 -7.78
C GLY A 177 13.14 -15.65 -8.23
N GLN A 178 14.24 -15.15 -7.66
CA GLN A 178 15.60 -15.64 -7.91
C GLN A 178 16.11 -16.57 -6.80
N GLN A 179 15.36 -16.72 -5.71
CA GLN A 179 15.78 -17.57 -4.60
C GLN A 179 15.44 -19.04 -4.84
N PRO A 180 16.24 -19.98 -4.29
CA PRO A 180 15.86 -21.38 -4.23
C PRO A 180 14.57 -21.61 -3.42
N ASP A 181 13.82 -22.65 -3.75
CA ASP A 181 12.58 -23.02 -3.04
C ASP A 181 12.81 -23.36 -1.56
N ASP A 182 14.04 -23.75 -1.19
CA ASP A 182 14.45 -24.09 0.19
C ASP A 182 15.17 -22.94 0.92
N CYS A 183 15.08 -21.72 0.41
CA CYS A 183 15.62 -20.52 1.05
C CYS A 183 15.02 -20.33 2.45
N LYS A 184 15.88 -20.06 3.44
CA LYS A 184 15.50 -19.83 4.85
C LYS A 184 16.00 -18.49 5.37
N ASP A 185 16.30 -17.57 4.46
CA ASP A 185 16.89 -16.29 4.80
C ASP A 185 15.87 -15.39 5.50
N LEU A 186 16.33 -14.71 6.55
CA LEU A 186 15.58 -13.63 7.17
C LEU A 186 16.13 -12.30 6.66
N ILE A 187 15.27 -11.49 6.07
CA ILE A 187 15.63 -10.25 5.40
C ILE A 187 15.03 -9.08 6.13
N GLN A 188 15.76 -7.99 6.16
CA GLN A 188 15.33 -6.71 6.69
C GLN A 188 15.40 -5.65 5.61
N GLY A 189 14.40 -4.77 5.57
CA GLY A 189 14.44 -3.58 4.73
C GLY A 189 15.29 -2.48 5.37
N PRO A 190 15.81 -1.53 4.57
CA PRO A 190 16.46 -0.35 5.10
C PRO A 190 15.48 0.52 5.89
N LEU A 191 15.99 1.24 6.89
CA LEU A 191 15.25 2.27 7.61
C LEU A 191 15.57 3.64 7.01
N ILE A 192 14.53 4.28 6.49
CA ILE A 192 14.58 5.61 5.88
C ILE A 192 13.98 6.61 6.87
N GLY A 193 14.69 7.70 7.12
CA GLY A 193 14.28 8.78 8.03
C GLY A 193 13.33 9.78 7.38
N ASP A 194 13.05 10.85 8.12
CA ASP A 194 12.08 11.88 7.73
C ASP A 194 12.56 12.73 6.54
N GLY A 195 13.86 12.71 6.22
CA GLY A 195 14.43 13.40 5.06
C GLY A 195 14.13 12.75 3.70
N GLY A 196 13.41 11.61 3.68
CA GLY A 196 13.10 10.87 2.46
C GLY A 196 14.21 9.92 2.04
N ILE A 197 14.22 9.47 0.79
CA ILE A 197 15.11 8.40 0.30
C ILE A 197 16.60 8.69 0.52
N ASP A 198 16.99 9.97 0.55
CA ASP A 198 18.37 10.41 0.79
C ASP A 198 18.79 10.35 2.28
N ASP A 199 17.84 10.16 3.20
CA ASP A 199 18.03 10.09 4.66
C ASP A 199 18.03 8.63 5.14
N LEU A 200 19.08 7.89 4.78
CA LEU A 200 19.26 6.50 5.18
C LEU A 200 19.80 6.41 6.61
N ILE A 201 18.97 5.93 7.53
CA ILE A 201 19.31 5.85 8.97
C ILE A 201 19.55 4.41 9.47
N GLY A 202 19.29 3.40 8.63
CA GLY A 202 19.63 2.00 8.91
C GLY A 202 19.72 1.16 7.65
N THR A 203 20.81 0.42 7.47
CA THR A 203 20.95 -0.60 6.40
C THR A 203 20.68 -2.00 6.93
N HIS A 204 21.02 -2.26 8.19
CA HIS A 204 20.87 -3.57 8.81
C HIS A 204 20.68 -3.48 10.33
N MET A 205 20.11 -4.53 10.92
CA MET A 205 20.14 -4.77 12.36
C MET A 205 21.32 -5.66 12.73
N ARG A 206 22.12 -5.22 13.71
CA ARG A 206 23.15 -6.05 14.36
C ARG A 206 22.51 -6.99 15.37
N PRO A 207 23.04 -8.22 15.55
CA PRO A 207 22.50 -9.25 16.44
C PRO A 207 22.81 -8.96 17.93
N GLU A 208 22.42 -7.79 18.41
CA GLU A 208 22.69 -7.26 19.75
C GLU A 208 21.37 -6.98 20.49
N TRP A 209 21.36 -7.19 21.81
CA TRP A 209 20.24 -6.78 22.66
C TRP A 209 20.37 -5.30 23.04
N GLY A 210 19.29 -4.54 22.86
CA GLY A 210 19.22 -3.13 23.25
C GLY A 210 17.82 -2.56 23.05
N SER A 211 17.48 -1.45 23.69
CA SER A 211 16.19 -0.77 23.49
C SER A 211 14.96 -1.69 23.55
N LEU A 212 15.00 -2.69 24.45
CA LEU A 212 13.95 -3.72 24.65
C LEU A 212 13.73 -4.69 23.46
N MET A 213 14.68 -4.79 22.52
CA MET A 213 14.63 -5.75 21.41
C MET A 213 15.99 -6.37 21.08
N TYR A 214 15.96 -7.54 20.45
CA TYR A 214 17.13 -8.14 19.80
C TYR A 214 17.18 -7.66 18.36
N GLY A 215 18.31 -7.08 17.95
CA GLY A 215 18.44 -6.33 16.70
C GLY A 215 18.61 -4.84 16.97
N GLN A 216 19.77 -4.26 16.68
CA GLN A 216 20.01 -2.81 16.78
C GLN A 216 20.35 -2.25 15.40
N TRP A 217 19.66 -1.18 14.99
CA TRP A 217 19.93 -0.53 13.71
C TRP A 217 21.37 -0.03 13.61
N SER A 218 21.94 -0.20 12.43
CA SER A 218 23.27 0.22 12.03
C SER A 218 23.26 0.64 10.56
N VAL A 219 24.27 1.41 10.17
CA VAL A 219 24.45 1.87 8.78
C VAL A 219 25.82 1.40 8.32
N ASP A 220 25.86 0.73 7.17
CA ASP A 220 27.12 0.41 6.49
C ASP A 220 27.72 1.69 5.88
N PRO A 221 29.06 1.83 5.89
CA PRO A 221 29.74 3.03 5.38
C PRO A 221 29.64 3.23 3.87
#